data_AF-A0A838JV56-F1
#
_entry.id   AF-A0A838JV56-F1
#
_cell.length_a   1.000
_cell.length_b   1.000
_cell.length_c   1.000
_cell.angle_alpha   90.00
_cell.angle_beta   90.00
_cell.angle_gamma   90.00
#
_symmetry.space_group_name_H-M   'P 1'
#
loop_
_entity.id
_entity.type
_entity.pdbx_description
1 polymer ?
#
loop_
_entity_poly.entity_id
_entity_poly.type
_entity_poly.pdbx_seq_one_letter_code
_entity_poly.pdbx_strand_id
1 'polypeptide(L)'
;MTERAKDSGAGPLERRDPALSGEVDTVLLLGRYGHQGAAGEGMEFLAEAVRATGRYVTVRTAIVERGLASLPEGLEACARAGARKILVIPVFFGRDRSLIHWLSKAAYRWSAARGEPGPEVVFAGAIGEHPALGEAVVRAVAEAEGEAAVHVDDFQSLEDPPGWSVIPPHERHVLACLGPRCTSRGAGGLYVHFFKRLRSGDYSGAGAAYTRPRPAVSAPATWARRWSSTRRASGIAGLPPKP
;
A
#
# COMPACT_ATOMS: atom_id res chain seq x y z
N MET A 1 -1.02 45.94 6.58
CA MET A 1 -1.96 44.82 6.83
C MET A 1 -1.14 43.54 6.72
N THR A 2 -0.62 43.06 7.85
CA THR A 2 0.37 41.98 7.93
C THR A 2 -0.32 40.62 7.95
N GLU A 3 0.04 39.75 7.00
CA GLU A 3 -0.40 38.36 6.94
C GLU A 3 0.05 37.60 8.19
N ARG A 4 -0.90 37.10 8.97
CA ARG A 4 -0.63 36.12 10.02
C ARG A 4 -0.35 34.77 9.37
N ALA A 5 0.91 34.33 9.45
CA ALA A 5 1.27 32.94 9.21
C ALA A 5 0.40 32.03 10.08
N LYS A 6 -0.29 31.10 9.43
CA LYS A 6 -1.17 30.12 10.08
C LYS A 6 -0.27 29.07 10.72
N ASP A 7 0.04 29.29 11.99
CA ASP A 7 0.76 28.35 12.85
C ASP A 7 -0.05 27.05 12.95
N SER A 8 0.31 26.07 12.10
CA SER A 8 -0.25 24.73 12.15
C SER A 8 0.35 24.03 13.35
N GLY A 9 -0.33 24.13 14.50
CA GLY A 9 0.05 23.59 15.81
C GLY A 9 0.37 22.10 15.84
N ALA A 10 1.49 21.73 15.24
CA ALA A 10 2.19 20.48 15.41
C ALA A 10 3.38 20.77 16.33
N GLY A 11 3.11 20.85 17.63
CA GLY A 11 4.19 20.72 18.61
C GLY A 11 4.98 19.42 18.32
N PRO A 12 6.31 19.41 18.47
CA PRO A 12 7.11 18.24 18.14
C PRO A 12 6.65 17.07 19.02
N LEU A 13 6.14 16.00 18.41
CA LEU A 13 6.09 14.73 19.11
C LEU A 13 7.56 14.35 19.35
N GLU A 14 7.98 14.39 20.61
CA GLU A 14 9.33 14.03 21.01
C GLU A 14 9.68 12.67 20.40
N ARG A 15 10.70 12.69 19.53
CA ARG A 15 11.21 11.50 18.87
C ARG A 15 11.89 10.66 19.94
N ARG A 16 11.20 9.67 20.50
CA ARG A 16 11.84 8.60 21.27
C ARG A 16 12.85 7.91 20.37
N ASP A 17 14.00 7.56 20.95
CA ASP A 17 15.10 6.87 20.26
C ASP A 17 14.58 5.61 19.54
N PRO A 18 15.01 5.32 18.30
CA PRO A 18 14.30 4.42 17.37
C PRO A 18 14.49 2.93 17.64
N ALA A 19 15.21 2.57 18.71
CA ALA A 19 15.29 1.18 19.13
C ALA A 19 13.91 0.74 19.62
N LEU A 20 13.17 0.03 18.76
CA LEU A 20 11.92 -0.62 19.11
C LEU A 20 12.11 -1.39 20.42
N SER A 21 11.42 -0.97 21.49
CA SER A 21 11.50 -1.66 22.77
C SER A 21 10.73 -2.98 22.69
N GLY A 22 11.40 -4.13 22.79
CA GLY A 22 10.75 -5.44 22.64
C GLY A 22 10.57 -5.90 21.19
N GLU A 23 10.18 -7.16 21.03
CA GLU A 23 10.11 -7.83 19.72
C GLU A 23 8.83 -7.49 18.96
N VAL A 24 8.99 -7.13 17.68
CA VAL A 24 7.86 -6.94 16.76
C VAL A 24 7.38 -8.32 16.28
N ASP A 25 6.13 -8.66 16.57
CA ASP A 25 5.51 -9.89 16.09
C ASP A 25 4.68 -9.72 14.81
N THR A 26 4.20 -8.50 14.54
CA THR A 26 3.28 -8.22 13.43
C THR A 26 3.75 -7.06 12.57
N VAL A 27 3.69 -7.20 11.25
CA VAL A 27 3.95 -6.14 10.27
C VAL A 27 2.66 -5.79 9.52
N LEU A 28 2.37 -4.49 9.43
CA LEU A 28 1.29 -3.95 8.60
C LEU A 28 1.89 -3.07 7.49
N LEU A 29 1.90 -3.55 6.26
CA LEU A 29 2.31 -2.77 5.10
C LEU A 29 1.17 -1.84 4.70
N LEU A 30 1.41 -0.53 4.76
CA LEU A 30 0.40 0.49 4.51
C LEU A 30 0.67 1.16 3.15
N GLY A 31 -0.18 0.89 2.16
CA GLY A 31 -0.14 1.53 0.84
C GLY A 31 -1.01 2.79 0.77
N ARG A 32 -0.63 3.79 -0.05
CA ARG A 32 -1.37 5.07 -0.10
C ARG A 32 -2.66 4.91 -0.88
N TYR A 33 -2.53 4.38 -2.10
CA TYR A 33 -3.60 4.05 -3.01
C TYR A 33 -3.60 2.55 -3.26
N GLY A 34 -4.79 1.96 -3.36
CA GLY A 34 -4.95 0.57 -3.75
C GLY A 34 -6.41 0.25 -4.01
N HIS A 35 -6.68 -0.39 -5.13
CA HIS A 35 -7.95 -1.06 -5.42
C HIS A 35 -7.66 -2.48 -5.94
N GLN A 36 -8.70 -3.32 -5.94
CA GLN A 36 -8.72 -4.63 -6.58
C GLN A 36 -8.09 -4.55 -7.98
N GLY A 37 -6.99 -5.27 -8.22
CA GLY A 37 -6.18 -5.21 -9.45
C GLY A 37 -4.67 -5.09 -9.19
N ALA A 38 -3.90 -4.61 -10.18
CA ALA A 38 -2.44 -4.58 -10.17
C ALA A 38 -1.79 -3.86 -8.96
N ALA A 39 -2.45 -2.82 -8.41
CA ALA A 39 -1.96 -2.12 -7.22
C ALA A 39 -2.06 -2.99 -5.94
N GLY A 40 -3.09 -3.83 -5.84
CA GLY A 40 -3.20 -4.84 -4.78
C GLY A 40 -2.17 -5.95 -4.92
N GLU A 41 -1.88 -6.36 -6.16
CA GLU A 41 -0.85 -7.38 -6.47
C GLU A 41 0.55 -6.93 -6.04
N GLY A 42 0.91 -5.66 -6.28
CA GLY A 42 2.19 -5.10 -5.83
C GLY A 42 2.36 -5.08 -4.31
N MET A 43 1.31 -4.72 -3.56
CA MET A 43 1.33 -4.74 -2.09
C MET A 43 1.43 -6.17 -1.53
N GLU A 44 0.73 -7.13 -2.14
CA GLU A 44 0.78 -8.52 -1.70
C GLU A 44 2.13 -9.18 -2.04
N PHE A 45 2.75 -8.82 -3.16
CA PHE A 45 4.13 -9.21 -3.46
C PHE A 45 5.11 -8.77 -2.36
N LEU A 46 5.00 -7.53 -1.89
CA LEU A 46 5.82 -7.03 -0.78
C LEU A 46 5.49 -7.73 0.54
N ALA A 47 4.22 -8.03 0.79
CA ALA A 47 3.82 -8.78 1.98
C ALA A 47 4.43 -10.19 1.99
N GLU A 48 4.41 -10.88 0.85
CA GLU A 48 4.99 -12.21 0.71
C GLU A 48 6.51 -12.20 0.87
N ALA A 49 7.18 -11.18 0.34
CA ALA A 49 8.60 -10.95 0.57
C ALA A 49 8.95 -10.85 2.08
N VAL A 50 8.12 -10.15 2.86
CA VAL A 50 8.30 -10.04 4.31
C VAL A 50 7.98 -11.35 5.02
N ARG A 51 6.91 -12.06 4.62
CA ARG A 51 6.55 -13.38 5.20
C ARG A 51 7.66 -14.41 4.98
N ALA A 52 8.27 -14.42 3.80
CA ALA A 52 9.34 -15.35 3.44
C ALA A 52 10.63 -15.21 4.28
N THR A 53 10.72 -14.16 5.12
CA THR A 53 11.79 -14.02 6.12
C THR A 53 11.58 -14.92 7.35
N GLY A 54 10.34 -15.35 7.61
CA GLY A 54 9.98 -16.15 8.80
C GLY A 54 10.09 -15.41 10.14
N ARG A 55 10.33 -14.09 10.12
CA ARG A 55 10.62 -13.30 11.33
C ARG A 55 9.40 -12.80 12.07
N TYR A 56 8.24 -12.76 11.41
CA TYR A 56 7.02 -12.16 11.93
C TYR A 56 5.90 -13.18 11.93
N VAL A 57 5.12 -13.21 13.01
CA VAL A 57 3.96 -14.09 13.16
C VAL A 57 2.88 -13.71 12.16
N THR A 58 2.65 -12.41 11.99
CA THR A 58 1.61 -11.90 11.07
C THR A 58 2.16 -10.81 10.16
N VAL A 59 1.84 -10.90 8.87
CA VAL A 59 2.09 -9.83 7.89
C VAL A 59 0.80 -9.55 7.12
N ARG A 60 0.31 -8.31 7.24
CA ARG A 60 -0.93 -7.83 6.60
C ARG A 60 -0.68 -6.60 5.75
N THR A 61 -1.63 -6.31 4.87
CA THR A 61 -1.68 -5.09 4.07
C THR A 61 -2.88 -4.23 4.48
N ALA A 62 -2.73 -2.92 4.38
CA ALA A 62 -3.80 -1.94 4.51
C ALA A 62 -3.59 -0.81 3.51
N ILE A 63 -4.66 -0.08 3.20
CA ILE A 63 -4.63 1.02 2.24
C ILE A 63 -5.25 2.28 2.85
N VAL A 64 -4.60 3.43 2.64
CA VAL A 64 -5.05 4.72 3.19
C VAL A 64 -6.25 5.30 2.43
N GLU A 65 -6.23 5.22 1.10
CA GLU A 65 -7.21 5.85 0.21
C GLU A 65 -7.95 4.81 -0.64
N ARG A 66 -9.25 4.98 -0.86
CA ARG A 66 -10.08 4.14 -1.75
C ARG A 66 -10.15 2.63 -1.40
N GLY A 67 -9.51 2.18 -0.31
CA GLY A 67 -9.35 0.77 0.02
C GLY A 67 -10.45 0.18 0.91
N LEU A 68 -10.69 -1.12 0.73
CA LEU A 68 -11.13 -2.02 1.80
C LEU A 68 -9.87 -2.39 2.61
N ALA A 69 -10.00 -2.63 3.92
CA ALA A 69 -8.86 -2.74 4.84
C ALA A 69 -8.12 -1.39 5.00
N SER A 70 -8.88 -0.37 5.40
CA SER A 70 -8.34 0.91 5.87
C SER A 70 -7.37 0.72 7.05
N LEU A 71 -6.56 1.73 7.39
CA LEU A 71 -5.64 1.64 8.53
C LEU A 71 -6.35 1.16 9.83
N PRO A 72 -7.49 1.72 10.27
CA PRO A 72 -8.20 1.20 11.45
C PRO A 72 -8.66 -0.25 11.31
N GLU A 73 -9.18 -0.65 10.14
CA GLU A 73 -9.62 -2.03 9.89
C GLU A 73 -8.44 -3.02 9.89
N GLY A 74 -7.29 -2.62 9.33
CA GLY A 74 -6.07 -3.41 9.33
C GLY A 74 -5.49 -3.59 10.74
N LEU A 75 -5.46 -2.53 11.53
CA LEU A 75 -5.05 -2.58 12.93
C LEU A 75 -5.99 -3.47 13.76
N GLU A 76 -7.30 -3.35 13.55
CA GLU A 76 -8.30 -4.20 14.20
C GLU A 76 -8.11 -5.68 13.83
N ALA A 77 -7.85 -5.99 12.56
CA ALA A 77 -7.57 -7.34 12.11
C ALA A 77 -6.27 -7.91 12.70
N CYS A 78 -5.23 -7.09 12.89
CA CYS A 78 -4.01 -7.49 13.60
C CYS A 78 -4.30 -7.76 15.08
N ALA A 79 -5.04 -6.88 15.76
CA ALA A 79 -5.37 -7.03 17.17
C ALA A 79 -6.19 -8.30 17.44
N ARG A 80 -7.21 -8.59 16.61
CA ARG A 80 -7.99 -9.84 16.68
C ARG A 80 -7.17 -11.10 16.44
N ALA A 81 -6.07 -10.98 15.70
CA ALA A 81 -5.12 -12.07 15.49
C ALA A 81 -4.13 -12.24 16.67
N GLY A 82 -4.27 -11.47 17.75
CA GLY A 82 -3.42 -11.58 18.94
C GLY A 82 -2.09 -10.83 18.85
N ALA A 83 -1.96 -9.86 17.93
CA ALA A 83 -0.76 -9.04 17.86
C ALA A 83 -0.48 -8.34 19.20
N ARG A 84 0.79 -8.32 19.63
CA ARG A 84 1.22 -7.57 20.82
C ARG A 84 1.93 -6.29 20.42
N LYS A 85 2.71 -6.35 19.33
CA LYS A 85 3.40 -5.19 18.75
C LYS A 85 3.30 -5.18 17.23
N ILE A 86 2.66 -4.15 16.70
CA ILE A 86 2.44 -3.93 15.27
C ILE A 86 3.42 -2.87 14.76
N LEU A 87 4.27 -3.25 13.82
CA LEU A 87 5.09 -2.32 13.05
C LEU A 87 4.38 -1.95 11.74
N VAL A 88 3.93 -0.70 11.64
CA VAL A 88 3.32 -0.14 10.43
C VAL A 88 4.42 0.40 9.53
N ILE A 89 4.52 -0.14 8.31
CA ILE A 89 5.48 0.27 7.29
C ILE A 89 4.76 1.04 6.19
N PRO A 90 4.94 2.37 6.08
CA PRO A 90 4.38 3.13 4.97
C PRO A 90 5.09 2.81 3.66
N VAL A 91 4.38 2.21 2.72
CA VAL A 91 4.85 1.91 1.36
C VAL A 91 4.49 3.08 0.45
N PHE A 92 5.01 4.27 0.79
CA PHE A 92 4.78 5.53 0.06
C PHE A 92 6.09 6.07 -0.49
N PHE A 93 6.00 6.82 -1.58
CA PHE A 93 7.11 7.61 -2.11
C PHE A 93 6.98 9.07 -1.64
N GLY A 94 8.08 9.65 -1.16
CA GLY A 94 8.15 11.04 -0.70
C GLY A 94 7.88 11.26 0.80
N ARG A 95 8.29 12.44 1.28
CA ARG A 95 8.29 12.82 2.70
C ARG A 95 6.98 13.46 3.17
N ASP A 96 5.85 12.76 3.05
CA ASP A 96 4.56 13.32 3.50
C ASP A 96 4.41 13.27 5.03
N ARG A 97 5.18 14.12 5.74
CA ARG A 97 5.19 14.19 7.21
C ARG A 97 3.82 14.49 7.78
N SER A 98 3.06 15.33 7.11
CA SER A 98 1.68 15.69 7.49
C SER A 98 0.76 14.47 7.42
N LEU A 99 0.88 13.65 6.37
CA LEU A 99 0.13 12.41 6.25
C LEU A 99 0.54 11.40 7.33
N ILE A 100 1.83 11.18 7.56
CA ILE A 100 2.30 10.25 8.61
C ILE A 100 1.81 10.70 9.99
N HIS A 101 1.93 11.98 10.33
CA HIS A 101 1.41 12.52 11.59
C HIS A 101 -0.10 12.30 11.74
N TRP A 102 -0.85 12.54 10.67
CA TRP A 102 -2.28 12.30 10.67
C TRP A 102 -2.62 10.82 10.83
N LEU A 103 -1.88 9.92 10.18
CA LEU A 103 -2.05 8.46 10.28
C LEU A 103 -1.72 7.94 11.68
N SER A 104 -0.65 8.44 12.31
CA SER A 104 -0.33 8.12 13.71
C SER A 104 -1.47 8.55 14.65
N LYS A 105 -2.07 9.72 14.42
CA LYS A 105 -3.27 10.16 15.16
C LYS A 105 -4.49 9.28 14.86
N ALA A 106 -4.63 8.78 13.64
CA ALA A 106 -5.72 7.85 13.29
C ALA A 106 -5.56 6.50 14.03
N ALA A 107 -4.35 5.95 14.08
CA ALA A 107 -4.03 4.75 14.86
C ALA A 107 -4.26 4.97 16.37
N TYR A 108 -3.85 6.14 16.90
CA TYR A 108 -4.10 6.50 18.30
C TYR A 108 -5.61 6.56 18.61
N ARG A 109 -6.41 7.19 17.76
CA ARG A 109 -7.88 7.24 17.92
C ARG A 109 -8.51 5.85 17.87
N TRP A 110 -8.06 4.99 16.97
CA TRP A 110 -8.50 3.59 16.92
C TRP A 110 -8.19 2.88 18.24
N SER A 111 -6.95 2.98 18.74
CA SER A 111 -6.53 2.35 19.99
C SER A 111 -7.35 2.85 21.19
N ALA A 112 -7.55 4.17 21.30
CA ALA A 112 -8.35 4.78 22.37
C ALA A 112 -9.83 4.35 22.34
N ALA A 113 -10.37 4.03 21.16
CA ALA A 113 -11.76 3.61 21.01
C ALA A 113 -12.01 2.14 21.39
N ARG A 114 -10.97 1.32 21.59
CA ARG A 114 -11.10 -0.11 21.86
C ARG A 114 -11.68 -0.44 23.24
N GLY A 115 -11.49 0.44 24.23
CA GLY A 115 -11.95 0.20 25.61
C GLY A 115 -11.23 -0.94 26.34
N GLU A 116 -10.32 -1.65 25.67
CA GLU A 116 -9.49 -2.73 26.18
C GLU A 116 -8.02 -2.51 25.78
N PRO A 117 -7.05 -3.09 26.50
CA PRO A 117 -5.65 -3.06 26.09
C PRO A 117 -5.48 -3.56 24.65
N GLY A 118 -4.82 -2.75 23.83
CA GLY A 118 -4.49 -3.09 22.44
C GLY A 118 -2.98 -3.32 22.25
N PRO A 119 -2.58 -3.80 21.05
CA PRO A 119 -1.17 -3.88 20.69
C PRO A 119 -0.49 -2.51 20.75
N GLU A 120 0.81 -2.52 21.03
CA GLU A 120 1.66 -1.36 20.76
C GLU A 120 1.76 -1.16 19.25
N VAL A 121 1.46 0.05 18.76
CA VAL A 121 1.54 0.39 17.33
C VAL A 121 2.68 1.37 17.10
N VAL A 122 3.62 0.99 16.24
CA VAL A 122 4.77 1.83 15.88
C VAL A 122 4.79 2.09 14.38
N PHE A 123 5.01 3.34 13.98
CA PHE A 123 5.22 3.71 12.58
C PHE A 123 6.71 3.76 12.27
N ALA A 124 7.12 3.03 11.23
CA ALA A 124 8.45 3.18 10.66
C ALA A 124 8.54 4.41 9.73
N GLY A 125 9.76 4.72 9.28
CA GLY A 125 9.96 5.61 8.14
C GLY A 125 9.34 5.03 6.86
N ALA A 126 8.88 5.91 5.96
CA ALA A 126 8.34 5.48 4.68
C ALA A 126 9.43 4.84 3.82
N ILE A 127 9.07 3.77 3.09
CA ILE A 127 10.03 3.05 2.23
C ILE A 127 10.62 3.93 1.14
N GLY A 128 9.89 4.97 0.70
CA GLY A 128 10.34 5.96 -0.26
C GLY A 128 11.60 6.74 0.14
N GLU A 129 11.94 6.75 1.43
CA GLU A 129 13.16 7.39 1.97
C GLU A 129 14.27 6.36 2.28
N HIS A 130 14.03 5.07 2.05
CA HIS A 130 14.97 4.01 2.43
C HIS A 130 16.09 3.86 1.38
N PRO A 131 17.39 3.85 1.76
CA PRO A 131 18.51 3.79 0.80
C PRO A 131 18.44 2.60 -0.16
N ALA A 132 18.04 1.42 0.33
CA ALA A 132 17.89 0.22 -0.51
C ALA A 132 16.87 0.36 -1.66
N LEU A 133 15.96 1.34 -1.60
CA LEU A 133 15.07 1.63 -2.72
C LEU A 133 15.85 2.20 -3.91
N GLY A 134 16.85 3.06 -3.66
CA GLY A 134 17.75 3.56 -4.70
C GLY A 134 18.52 2.42 -5.37
N GLU A 135 19.04 1.48 -4.58
CA GLU A 135 19.72 0.28 -5.09
C GLU A 135 18.78 -0.59 -5.94
N ALA A 136 17.53 -0.75 -5.51
CA ALA A 136 16.52 -1.50 -6.27
C ALA A 136 16.20 -0.83 -7.61
N VAL A 137 16.07 0.50 -7.64
CA VAL A 137 15.85 1.27 -8.88
C VAL A 137 17.05 1.16 -9.81
N VAL A 138 18.28 1.32 -9.31
CA VAL A 138 19.50 1.17 -10.12
C VAL A 138 19.57 -0.22 -10.76
N ARG A 139 19.25 -1.27 -10.01
CA ARG A 139 19.19 -2.63 -10.55
C ARG A 139 18.11 -2.78 -11.62
N ALA A 140 16.92 -2.24 -11.38
CA ALA A 140 15.82 -2.30 -12.33
C ALA A 140 16.18 -1.60 -13.66
N VAL A 141 16.90 -0.48 -13.60
CA VAL A 141 17.40 0.21 -14.80
C VAL A 141 18.39 -0.67 -15.57
N ALA A 142 19.40 -1.21 -14.90
CA ALA A 142 20.41 -2.06 -15.54
C ALA A 142 19.81 -3.34 -16.16
N GLU A 143 18.79 -3.92 -15.52
CA GLU A 143 18.06 -5.06 -16.06
C GLU A 143 17.25 -4.66 -17.31
N ALA A 144 16.59 -3.50 -17.29
CA ALA A 144 15.80 -3.02 -18.41
C ALA A 144 16.64 -2.72 -19.67
N GLU A 145 17.90 -2.30 -19.51
CA GLU A 145 18.83 -2.10 -20.63
C GLU A 145 19.16 -3.40 -21.38
N GLY A 146 19.02 -4.56 -20.72
CA GLY A 146 19.29 -5.89 -21.29
C GLY A 146 18.06 -6.68 -21.71
N GLU A 147 16.85 -6.16 -21.52
CA GLU A 147 15.59 -6.84 -21.80
C GLU A 147 14.87 -6.25 -23.03
N ALA A 148 14.00 -7.05 -23.67
CA ALA A 148 13.15 -6.55 -24.75
C ALA A 148 12.19 -5.50 -24.19
N ALA A 149 12.33 -4.25 -24.64
CA ALA A 149 11.49 -3.14 -24.25
C ALA A 149 10.31 -2.96 -25.22
N VAL A 150 9.25 -2.30 -24.75
CA VAL A 150 8.20 -1.78 -25.64
C VAL A 150 8.75 -0.51 -26.28
N HIS A 151 8.99 -0.54 -27.60
CA HIS A 151 9.46 0.64 -28.32
C HIS A 151 8.26 1.49 -28.74
N VAL A 152 8.33 2.80 -28.50
CA VAL A 152 7.25 3.73 -28.86
C VAL A 152 7.03 3.76 -30.37
N ASP A 153 8.07 3.51 -31.15
CA ASP A 153 8.01 3.45 -32.61
C ASP A 153 7.28 2.21 -33.14
N ASP A 154 7.05 1.19 -32.30
CA ASP A 154 6.26 0.00 -32.66
C ASP A 154 4.74 0.29 -32.64
N PHE A 155 4.32 1.42 -32.06
CA PHE A 155 2.91 1.79 -32.04
C PHE A 155 2.49 2.34 -33.41
N GLN A 156 1.56 1.62 -34.04
CA GLN A 156 1.07 1.96 -35.39
C GLN A 156 -0.24 2.75 -35.40
N SER A 157 -0.80 3.07 -34.23
CA SER A 157 -2.10 3.75 -34.12
C SER A 157 -2.10 4.76 -32.97
N LEU A 158 -2.82 5.86 -33.19
CA LEU A 158 -3.15 6.87 -32.18
C LEU A 158 -4.48 6.56 -31.47
N GLU A 159 -5.19 5.51 -31.89
CA GLU A 159 -6.45 5.12 -31.29
C GLU A 159 -6.22 4.39 -29.97
N ASP A 160 -6.71 4.98 -28.90
CA ASP A 160 -6.76 4.32 -27.60
C ASP A 160 -7.72 3.12 -27.63
N PRO A 161 -7.46 2.08 -26.81
CA PRO A 161 -8.44 1.05 -26.55
C PRO A 161 -9.77 1.67 -26.09
N PRO A 162 -10.94 1.24 -26.63
CA PRO A 162 -12.24 1.85 -26.31
C PRO A 162 -12.55 1.96 -24.81
N GLY A 163 -12.01 1.04 -24.00
CA GLY A 163 -12.18 1.03 -22.55
C GLY A 163 -11.55 2.21 -21.80
N TRP A 164 -10.69 3.00 -22.44
CA TRP A 164 -10.07 4.21 -21.87
C TRP A 164 -10.62 5.52 -22.46
N SER A 165 -11.27 5.46 -23.62
CA SER A 165 -11.67 6.66 -24.37
C SER A 165 -13.16 6.82 -24.59
N VAL A 166 -13.95 5.77 -24.33
CA VAL A 166 -15.42 5.84 -24.35
C VAL A 166 -15.93 6.04 -22.94
N ILE A 167 -16.42 7.25 -22.64
CA ILE A 167 -17.14 7.55 -21.41
C ILE A 167 -18.61 7.12 -21.61
N PRO A 168 -19.13 6.12 -20.87
CA PRO A 168 -20.51 5.70 -21.05
C PRO A 168 -21.51 6.82 -20.72
N PRO A 169 -22.68 6.86 -21.38
CA PRO A 169 -23.73 7.81 -21.03
C PRO A 169 -24.16 7.62 -19.58
N HIS A 170 -24.34 8.73 -18.86
CA HIS A 170 -24.68 8.76 -17.44
C HIS A 170 -25.65 9.93 -17.18
N GLU A 171 -26.67 9.69 -16.35
CA GLU A 171 -27.58 10.76 -15.90
C GLU A 171 -26.99 11.49 -14.67
N ARG A 172 -26.22 10.79 -13.84
CA ARG A 172 -25.74 11.29 -12.55
C ARG A 172 -24.26 11.02 -12.34
N HIS A 173 -23.56 12.02 -11.84
CA HIS A 173 -22.22 11.90 -11.29
C HIS A 173 -22.27 11.92 -9.77
N VAL A 174 -21.64 10.92 -9.15
CA VAL A 174 -21.46 10.87 -7.70
C VAL A 174 -20.01 11.16 -7.36
N LEU A 175 -19.78 12.28 -6.68
CA LEU A 175 -18.45 12.62 -6.15
C LEU A 175 -18.32 12.06 -4.74
N ALA A 176 -17.47 11.04 -4.59
CA ALA A 176 -17.15 10.47 -3.29
C ALA A 176 -15.75 10.91 -2.85
N CYS A 177 -15.64 11.51 -1.66
CA CYS A 177 -14.34 11.76 -1.03
C CYS A 177 -13.73 10.42 -0.59
N LEU A 178 -12.63 10.01 -1.22
CA LEU A 178 -11.91 8.77 -0.88
C LEU A 178 -10.51 9.00 -0.33
N GLY A 179 -10.22 10.25 0.06
CA GLY A 179 -9.00 10.59 0.74
C GLY A 179 -8.92 9.98 2.15
N PRO A 180 -7.75 10.08 2.81
CA PRO A 180 -7.46 9.37 4.05
C PRO A 180 -8.54 9.56 5.14
N ARG A 181 -8.98 10.83 5.31
CA ARG A 181 -9.93 11.26 6.33
C ARG A 181 -11.34 10.71 6.15
N CYS A 182 -11.77 10.55 4.90
CA CYS A 182 -13.10 10.07 4.56
C CYS A 182 -13.11 8.54 4.63
N THR A 183 -12.06 7.89 4.11
CA THR A 183 -11.89 6.44 4.16
C THR A 183 -11.83 5.93 5.60
N SER A 184 -11.10 6.60 6.50
CA SER A 184 -11.05 6.23 7.93
C SER A 184 -12.39 6.37 8.66
N ARG A 185 -13.40 7.02 8.05
CA ARG A 185 -14.75 7.15 8.57
C ARG A 185 -15.77 6.27 7.83
N GLY A 186 -15.30 5.30 7.03
CA GLY A 186 -16.15 4.32 6.36
C GLY A 186 -16.50 4.65 4.90
N ALA A 187 -15.99 5.75 4.32
CA ALA A 187 -16.26 6.08 2.91
C ALA A 187 -15.75 5.00 1.92
N GLY A 188 -14.74 4.22 2.30
CA GLY A 188 -14.22 3.11 1.49
C GLY A 188 -15.27 2.03 1.22
N GLY A 189 -16.05 1.66 2.24
CA GLY A 189 -17.14 0.68 2.09
C GLY A 189 -18.24 1.15 1.14
N LEU A 190 -18.60 2.44 1.23
CA LEU A 190 -19.57 3.06 0.34
C LEU A 190 -19.11 3.04 -1.13
N TYR A 191 -17.84 3.36 -1.39
CA TYR A 191 -17.26 3.29 -2.74
C TYR A 191 -17.32 1.88 -3.33
N VAL A 192 -16.94 0.87 -2.55
CA VAL A 192 -17.03 -0.54 -2.98
C VAL A 192 -18.48 -0.93 -3.26
N HIS A 193 -19.42 -0.50 -2.43
CA HIS A 193 -20.84 -0.76 -2.65
C HIS A 193 -21.32 -0.16 -3.97
N PHE A 194 -21.03 1.13 -4.21
CA PHE A 194 -21.36 1.79 -5.48
C PHE A 194 -20.75 1.07 -6.68
N PHE A 195 -19.46 0.73 -6.60
CA PHE A 195 -18.77 0.05 -7.68
C PHE A 195 -19.36 -1.34 -7.98
N LYS A 196 -19.69 -2.12 -6.94
CA LYS A 196 -20.37 -3.41 -7.09
C LYS A 196 -21.76 -3.27 -7.70
N ARG A 197 -22.52 -2.23 -7.32
CA ARG A 197 -23.85 -1.92 -7.88
C ARG A 197 -23.75 -1.54 -9.36
N LEU A 198 -22.81 -0.68 -9.72
CA LEU A 198 -22.57 -0.30 -11.12
C LEU A 198 -22.17 -1.51 -11.98
N ARG A 199 -21.37 -2.43 -11.43
CA ARG A 199 -20.98 -3.67 -12.11
C ARG A 199 -22.07 -4.73 -12.23
N SER A 200 -23.05 -4.73 -11.32
CA SER A 200 -24.15 -5.72 -11.31
C SER A 200 -25.37 -5.27 -12.12
N GLY A 201 -25.42 -4.01 -12.54
CA GLY A 201 -26.33 -3.57 -13.61
C GLY A 201 -25.71 -3.76 -15.00
N ASP A 202 -26.52 -3.68 -16.05
CA ASP A 202 -26.11 -3.73 -17.46
C ASP A 202 -25.29 -2.51 -17.92
N TYR A 203 -24.55 -1.86 -17.02
CA TYR A 203 -23.60 -0.78 -17.33
C TYR A 203 -22.28 -1.38 -17.82
N SER A 204 -22.35 -2.14 -18.91
CA SER A 204 -21.24 -2.88 -19.52
C SER A 204 -20.16 -1.99 -20.17
N GLY A 205 -20.39 -0.68 -20.30
CA GLY A 205 -19.51 0.22 -21.04
C GLY A 205 -18.15 0.54 -20.39
N ALA A 206 -18.05 0.58 -19.05
CA ALA A 206 -16.80 0.94 -18.36
C ALA A 206 -16.23 -0.18 -17.46
N GLY A 207 -17.06 -1.15 -17.06
CA GLY A 207 -16.64 -2.25 -16.20
C GLY A 207 -15.99 -3.43 -16.94
N ALA A 208 -16.36 -3.63 -18.21
CA ALA A 208 -15.92 -4.78 -19.02
C ALA A 208 -14.48 -4.66 -19.54
N ALA A 209 -13.94 -3.44 -19.64
CA ALA A 209 -12.54 -3.22 -19.99
C ALA A 209 -11.56 -3.70 -18.90
N TYR A 210 -12.03 -3.87 -17.66
CA TYR A 210 -11.24 -4.46 -16.58
C TYR A 210 -11.33 -6.00 -16.54
N THR A 211 -12.17 -6.58 -17.40
CA THR A 211 -12.37 -8.03 -17.52
C THR A 211 -12.06 -8.52 -18.92
N ARG A 212 -10.94 -8.10 -19.52
CA ARG A 212 -10.26 -9.08 -20.38
C ARG A 212 -10.03 -10.31 -19.49
N PRO A 213 -10.31 -11.54 -19.96
CA PRO A 213 -9.81 -12.70 -19.26
C PRO A 213 -8.34 -12.43 -19.02
N ARG A 214 -7.97 -12.48 -17.74
CA ARG A 214 -6.57 -12.49 -17.30
C ARG A 214 -5.86 -13.34 -18.35
N PRO A 215 -4.94 -12.82 -19.21
CA PRO A 215 -3.98 -13.75 -19.79
C PRO A 215 -3.46 -14.52 -18.58
N ALA A 216 -3.27 -15.82 -18.71
CA ALA A 216 -2.64 -16.58 -17.64
C ALA A 216 -1.22 -16.03 -17.44
N VAL A 217 -1.09 -14.86 -16.83
CA VAL A 217 -0.03 -14.51 -15.93
C VAL A 217 -0.34 -15.41 -14.74
N SER A 218 -0.02 -16.70 -14.92
CA SER A 218 0.78 -17.38 -13.92
C SER A 218 1.71 -16.29 -13.39
N ALA A 219 1.66 -15.97 -12.09
CA ALA A 219 2.76 -15.23 -11.47
C ALA A 219 4.01 -15.83 -12.09
N PRO A 220 4.72 -15.11 -12.97
CA PRO A 220 5.52 -15.79 -13.97
C PRO A 220 6.47 -16.67 -13.19
N ALA A 221 6.73 -17.90 -13.65
CA ALA A 221 7.66 -18.78 -12.94
C ALA A 221 9.01 -18.06 -12.66
N THR A 222 9.26 -16.94 -13.35
CA THR A 222 10.27 -15.93 -13.10
C THR A 222 10.17 -15.21 -11.74
N TRP A 223 9.03 -14.96 -11.09
CA TRP A 223 8.96 -14.25 -9.81
C TRP A 223 9.46 -15.09 -8.63
N ALA A 224 9.04 -16.36 -8.56
CA ALA A 224 9.59 -17.32 -7.59
C ALA A 224 11.07 -17.63 -7.89
N ARG A 225 11.45 -17.75 -9.17
CA ARG A 225 12.86 -17.93 -9.59
C ARG A 225 13.72 -16.68 -9.31
N ARG A 226 13.20 -15.47 -9.53
CA ARG A 226 13.86 -14.19 -9.27
C ARG A 226 14.10 -14.02 -7.77
N TRP A 227 13.12 -14.31 -6.92
CA TRP A 227 13.33 -14.34 -5.46
C TRP A 227 14.37 -15.39 -5.02
N SER A 228 14.39 -16.56 -5.66
CA SER A 228 15.41 -17.59 -5.40
C SER A 228 16.81 -17.23 -5.94
N SER A 229 16.90 -16.41 -6.98
CA SER A 229 18.17 -15.93 -7.54
C SER A 229 18.69 -14.71 -6.78
N THR A 230 17.85 -13.82 -6.26
CA THR A 230 18.28 -12.75 -5.33
C THR A 230 18.80 -13.32 -4.00
N ARG A 231 18.25 -14.45 -3.49
CA ARG A 231 18.88 -15.16 -2.35
C ARG A 231 20.31 -15.63 -2.63
N ARG A 232 20.64 -15.94 -3.88
CA ARG A 232 21.99 -16.36 -4.29
C ARG A 232 22.91 -15.18 -4.62
N ALA A 233 22.38 -14.10 -5.19
CA ALA A 233 23.16 -12.96 -5.66
C ALA A 233 23.38 -11.84 -4.61
N SER A 234 22.46 -11.69 -3.66
CA SER A 234 22.66 -10.83 -2.49
C SER A 234 22.92 -11.73 -1.29
N GLY A 235 24.15 -11.76 -0.79
CA GLY A 235 24.52 -12.42 0.46
C GLY A 235 23.76 -11.84 1.66
N ILE A 236 22.45 -12.11 1.77
CA ILE A 236 21.66 -11.92 3.00
C ILE A 236 21.91 -13.14 3.91
N ALA A 237 23.17 -13.57 3.98
CA ALA A 237 23.73 -14.43 5.01
C ALA A 237 24.65 -13.52 5.82
N GLY A 238 24.08 -12.79 6.77
CA GLY A 238 24.81 -11.72 7.44
C GLY A 238 24.00 -10.96 8.49
N LEU A 239 23.19 -11.67 9.27
CA LEU A 239 22.85 -11.21 10.61
C LEU A 239 23.43 -12.27 11.56
N PRO A 240 24.39 -11.90 12.44
CA PRO A 240 24.99 -12.87 13.34
C PRO A 240 23.88 -13.48 14.22
N PRO A 241 23.94 -14.80 14.53
CA PRO A 241 23.14 -15.32 15.62
C PRO A 241 23.54 -14.54 16.88
N LYS A 242 22.56 -13.90 17.54
CA LYS A 242 22.82 -13.23 18.82
C LYS A 242 23.18 -14.29 19.89
N PRO A 243 23.99 -13.90 20.89
CA PRO A 243 24.50 -14.79 21.93
C PRO A 243 23.39 -15.45 22.76
#